data_AF-A0A8K0CYM4-F1
#
_entry.id   AF-A0A8K0CYM4-F1
#
_cell.length_a   1.000
_cell.length_b   1.000
_cell.length_c   1.000
_cell.angle_alpha   90.00
_cell.angle_beta   90.00
_cell.angle_gamma   90.00
#
_symmetry.space_group_name_H-M   'P 1'
#
loop_
_entity.id
_entity.type
_entity.pdbx_description
1 polymer ?
#
loop_
_entity_poly.entity_id
_entity_poly.type
_entity_poly.pdbx_seq_one_letter_code
_entity_poly.pdbx_strand_id
1 'polypeptide(L)'
;MESRINQIAVRLTPTEAVQYCITKKTFIVFDMICLLSAGLGLILIYVQASSTPPISCTKPYETYACGSACQNECATLGEPCPIVNFRCNDDCYCISGYARDCNGRCIPEEDCSPKK
;
A
#
# COMPACT_ATOMS: atom_id res chain seq x y z
N MET A 1 -22.94 48.66 28.85
CA MET A 1 -21.62 48.12 29.21
C MET A 1 -21.13 47.37 28.00
N GLU A 2 -20.03 47.85 27.40
CA GLU A 2 -19.25 47.23 26.30
C GLU A 2 -19.98 47.06 24.94
N SER A 3 -19.36 47.19 23.77
CA SER A 3 -18.03 47.67 23.39
C SER A 3 -18.03 47.94 21.87
N ARG A 4 -16.97 48.65 21.45
CA ARG A 4 -16.51 49.04 20.10
C ARG A 4 -16.77 47.98 19.01
N ILE A 5 -16.94 48.32 17.72
CA ILE A 5 -15.81 48.61 16.80
C ILE A 5 -16.33 49.36 15.55
N ASN A 6 -15.78 50.55 15.37
CA ASN A 6 -15.40 51.25 14.14
C ASN A 6 -15.78 50.60 12.78
N GLN A 7 -16.77 51.14 12.08
CA GLN A 7 -16.91 50.93 10.64
C GLN A 7 -15.94 51.87 9.89
N ILE A 8 -14.76 51.36 9.54
CA ILE A 8 -13.91 51.99 8.52
C ILE A 8 -14.47 51.54 7.17
N ALA A 9 -15.41 52.31 6.61
CA ALA A 9 -15.77 52.19 5.21
C ALA A 9 -14.60 52.74 4.38
N VAL A 10 -13.66 51.86 4.02
CA VAL A 10 -12.60 52.19 3.07
C VAL A 10 -13.26 52.44 1.72
N ARG A 11 -13.34 53.71 1.29
CA ARG A 11 -13.65 54.07 -0.09
C ARG A 11 -12.47 53.62 -0.96
N LEU A 12 -12.54 52.41 -1.50
CA LEU A 12 -11.57 51.89 -2.45
C LEU A 12 -11.70 52.66 -3.78
N THR A 13 -10.58 53.13 -4.31
CA THR A 13 -10.53 53.76 -5.63
C THR A 13 -10.87 52.74 -6.73
N PRO A 14 -11.32 53.16 -7.94
CA PRO A 14 -11.66 52.23 -9.02
C PRO A 14 -10.52 51.26 -9.37
N THR A 15 -9.27 51.69 -9.20
CA THR A 15 -8.06 50.90 -9.40
C THR A 15 -7.82 49.85 -8.31
N GLU A 16 -8.13 50.16 -7.05
CA GLU A 16 -7.98 49.23 -5.93
C GLU A 16 -9.08 48.15 -5.91
N ALA A 17 -10.30 48.49 -6.32
CA ALA A 17 -11.38 47.52 -6.49
C ALA A 17 -11.08 46.54 -7.64
N VAL A 18 -10.49 47.02 -8.75
CA VAL A 18 -10.02 46.18 -9.84
C VAL A 18 -8.89 45.27 -9.39
N GLN A 19 -7.90 45.79 -8.65
CA GLN A 19 -6.80 44.97 -8.11
C GLN A 19 -7.29 43.92 -7.10
N TYR A 20 -8.26 44.26 -6.24
CA TYR A 20 -8.89 43.34 -5.29
C TYR A 20 -9.67 42.22 -6.01
N CYS A 21 -10.44 42.56 -7.05
CA CYS A 21 -11.15 41.59 -7.89
C CYS A 21 -10.18 40.69 -8.67
N ILE A 22 -9.09 41.23 -9.23
CA ILE A 22 -8.05 40.45 -9.92
C ILE A 22 -7.37 39.50 -8.95
N THR A 23 -6.98 39.99 -7.76
CA THR A 23 -6.30 39.18 -6.73
C THR A 23 -7.20 38.07 -6.19
N LYS A 24 -8.49 38.34 -6.00
CA LYS A 24 -9.47 37.29 -5.63
C LYS A 24 -9.74 36.30 -6.76
N LYS A 25 -9.82 36.77 -8.01
CA LYS A 25 -10.07 35.92 -9.17
C LYS A 25 -8.86 35.05 -9.50
N THR A 26 -7.64 35.54 -9.32
CA THR A 26 -6.42 34.73 -9.41
C THR A 26 -6.35 33.72 -8.27
N PHE A 27 -6.66 34.09 -7.02
CA PHE A 27 -6.71 33.14 -5.89
C PHE A 27 -7.69 31.97 -6.12
N ILE A 28 -8.90 32.27 -6.59
CA ILE A 28 -9.91 31.25 -6.94
C ILE A 28 -9.42 30.33 -8.07
N VAL A 29 -8.70 30.87 -9.06
CA VAL A 29 -8.14 30.07 -10.16
C VAL A 29 -6.98 29.19 -9.68
N PHE A 30 -6.13 29.66 -8.76
CA PHE A 30 -5.06 28.86 -8.17
C PHE A 30 -5.59 27.73 -7.29
N ASP A 31 -6.62 27.98 -6.48
CA ASP A 31 -7.27 26.95 -5.66
C ASP A 31 -7.90 25.85 -6.54
N MET A 32 -8.55 26.21 -7.64
CA MET A 32 -9.12 25.24 -8.59
C MET A 32 -8.05 24.41 -9.31
N ILE A 33 -6.90 25.01 -9.66
CA ILE A 33 -5.76 24.29 -10.24
C ILE A 33 -5.13 23.33 -9.23
N CYS A 34 -5.03 23.72 -7.95
CA CYS A 34 -4.56 22.86 -6.86
C CYS A 34 -5.50 21.67 -6.58
N LEU A 35 -6.82 21.86 -6.69
CA LEU A 35 -7.80 20.78 -6.52
C LEU A 35 -7.76 19.78 -7.69
N LEU A 36 -7.56 20.27 -8.91
CA LEU A 36 -7.41 19.42 -10.10
C LEU A 36 -6.08 18.65 -10.10
N SER A 37 -4.98 19.29 -9.67
CA SER A 37 -3.67 18.62 -9.56
C SER A 37 -3.63 17.61 -8.40
N ALA A 38 -4.28 17.90 -7.27
CA ALA A 38 -4.49 16.93 -6.19
C ALA A 38 -5.34 15.74 -6.64
N GLY A 39 -6.40 15.98 -7.44
CA GLY A 39 -7.23 14.92 -8.02
C GLY A 39 -6.48 13.99 -8.97
N LEU A 40 -5.72 14.54 -9.92
CA LEU A 40 -4.88 13.76 -10.85
C LEU A 40 -3.77 13.00 -10.11
N GLY A 41 -3.16 13.60 -9.09
CA GLY A 41 -2.17 12.93 -8.24
C GLY A 41 -2.76 11.74 -7.49
N LEU A 42 -3.93 11.87 -6.88
CA LEU A 42 -4.63 10.78 -6.21
C LEU A 42 -5.05 9.66 -7.18
N ILE A 43 -5.48 10.02 -8.40
CA ILE A 43 -5.81 9.04 -9.46
C ILE A 43 -4.57 8.24 -9.87
N LEU A 44 -3.41 8.88 -10.06
CA LEU A 44 -2.16 8.18 -10.42
C LEU A 44 -1.67 7.25 -9.29
N ILE A 45 -1.79 7.68 -8.03
CA ILE A 45 -1.45 6.85 -6.86
C ILE A 45 -2.39 5.63 -6.79
N TYR A 46 -3.68 5.80 -7.09
CA TYR A 46 -4.66 4.72 -7.09
C TYR A 46 -4.37 3.67 -8.18
N VAL A 47 -3.96 4.10 -9.37
CA VAL A 47 -3.58 3.19 -10.47
C VAL A 47 -2.41 2.29 -10.09
N GLN A 48 -1.38 2.84 -9.42
CA GLN A 48 -0.20 2.07 -9.00
C GLN A 48 -0.52 1.01 -7.94
N ALA A 49 -1.46 1.28 -7.03
CA ALA A 49 -1.84 0.34 -5.98
C ALA A 49 -2.57 -0.92 -6.49
N SER A 50 -3.09 -0.88 -7.73
CA SER A 50 -3.95 -1.94 -8.29
C SER A 50 -3.21 -3.06 -9.02
N SER A 51 -1.91 -2.90 -9.30
CA SER A 51 -1.18 -3.77 -10.23
C SER A 51 -0.17 -4.71 -9.56
N THR A 52 -0.44 -5.24 -8.37
CA THR A 52 0.40 -6.35 -7.86
C THR A 52 0.17 -7.55 -8.77
N PRO A 53 1.19 -8.00 -9.52
CA PRO A 53 1.04 -9.16 -10.38
C PRO A 53 0.61 -10.37 -9.52
N PRO A 54 -0.28 -11.23 -10.03
CA PRO A 54 -0.68 -12.44 -9.30
C PRO A 54 0.56 -13.29 -9.02
N ILE A 55 0.63 -13.88 -7.83
CA ILE A 55 1.73 -14.77 -7.47
C ILE A 55 1.71 -15.97 -8.42
N SER A 56 2.87 -16.24 -9.01
CA SER A 56 3.08 -17.38 -9.90
C SER A 56 4.18 -18.27 -9.32
N CYS A 57 3.81 -19.51 -8.97
CA CYS A 57 4.73 -20.49 -8.42
C CYS A 57 5.40 -21.25 -9.55
N THR A 58 6.66 -20.90 -9.83
CA THR A 58 7.41 -21.45 -10.97
C THR A 58 8.47 -22.46 -10.56
N LYS A 59 8.81 -22.59 -9.27
CA LYS A 59 9.79 -23.60 -8.86
C LYS A 59 9.14 -24.98 -8.86
N PRO A 60 9.94 -26.06 -9.01
CA PRO A 60 9.42 -27.42 -8.89
C PRO A 60 8.84 -27.69 -7.51
N TYR A 61 7.81 -28.54 -7.47
CA TYR A 61 7.22 -29.08 -6.24
C TYR A 61 6.63 -28.05 -5.28
N GLU A 62 6.22 -26.89 -5.80
CA GLU A 62 5.42 -25.91 -5.09
C GLU A 62 4.16 -25.55 -5.87
N THR A 63 3.13 -25.12 -5.15
CA THR A 63 1.88 -24.62 -5.71
C THR A 63 1.38 -23.45 -4.88
N TYR A 64 0.60 -22.57 -5.51
CA TYR A 64 -0.17 -21.59 -4.78
C TYR A 64 -1.24 -22.32 -3.96
N ALA A 65 -1.21 -22.18 -2.64
CA ALA A 65 -2.13 -22.83 -1.73
C ALA A 65 -2.31 -22.02 -0.45
N CYS A 66 -3.34 -22.32 0.33
CA CYS A 66 -3.47 -21.80 1.69
C CYS A 66 -2.82 -22.79 2.66
N GLY A 67 -1.60 -22.51 3.08
CA GLY A 67 -0.86 -23.34 4.04
C GLY A 67 -0.65 -22.67 5.40
N SER A 68 0.13 -23.34 6.26
CA SER A 68 0.51 -22.82 7.58
C SER A 68 1.36 -21.55 7.46
N ALA A 69 1.44 -20.76 8.54
CA ALA A 69 2.29 -19.58 8.58
C ALA A 69 3.78 -19.92 8.44
N CYS A 70 4.19 -21.03 9.07
CA CYS A 70 5.58 -21.47 9.13
C CYS A 70 6.03 -22.23 7.88
N GLN A 71 5.08 -22.60 7.00
CA GLN A 71 5.29 -23.48 5.85
C GLN A 71 5.89 -24.84 6.26
N ASN A 72 6.24 -25.68 5.27
CA ASN A 72 6.94 -26.93 5.50
C ASN A 72 8.40 -26.75 5.12
N GLU A 73 9.29 -26.59 6.10
CA GLU A 73 10.71 -26.31 5.89
C GLU A 73 11.57 -27.41 6.50
N CYS A 74 12.68 -27.77 5.84
CA CYS A 74 13.59 -28.81 6.36
C CYS A 74 14.14 -28.45 7.75
N ALA A 75 14.35 -27.15 8.03
CA ALA A 75 14.89 -26.67 9.30
C ALA A 75 13.94 -26.95 10.49
N THR A 76 12.63 -26.90 10.25
CA THR A 76 11.58 -27.02 11.28
C THR A 76 10.70 -28.26 11.08
N LEU A 77 11.11 -29.19 10.21
CA LEU A 77 10.30 -30.35 9.86
C LEU A 77 9.86 -31.13 11.11
N GLY A 78 8.55 -31.37 11.24
CA GLY A 78 7.95 -32.04 12.40
C GLY A 78 7.79 -31.19 13.67
N GLU A 79 8.20 -29.92 13.66
CA GLU A 79 7.90 -28.99 14.76
C GLU A 79 6.50 -28.40 14.62
N PRO A 80 5.78 -28.17 15.74
CA PRO A 80 4.50 -27.49 15.69
C PRO A 80 4.68 -26.04 15.24
N CYS A 81 3.81 -25.56 14.34
CA CYS A 81 3.74 -24.15 13.98
C CYS A 81 2.80 -23.42 14.96
N PRO A 82 3.32 -22.57 15.88
CA PRO A 82 2.47 -21.89 16.86
C PRO A 82 1.67 -20.72 16.27
N ILE A 83 2.02 -20.32 15.04
CA ILE A 83 1.43 -19.15 14.37
C ILE A 83 0.23 -19.61 13.55
N VAL A 84 -0.94 -19.04 13.87
CA VAL A 84 -2.18 -19.26 13.14
C VAL A 84 -2.47 -18.06 12.25
N ASN A 85 -2.60 -18.34 10.96
CA ASN A 85 -2.94 -17.34 9.96
C ASN A 85 -4.41 -16.89 10.11
N PHE A 86 -4.66 -15.59 10.26
CA PHE A 86 -6.03 -15.03 10.20
C PHE A 86 -6.58 -15.01 8.76
N ARG A 87 -5.69 -14.88 7.78
CA ARG A 87 -5.97 -15.01 6.34
C ARG A 87 -4.86 -15.82 5.71
N CYS A 88 -5.14 -16.50 4.60
CA CYS A 88 -4.12 -17.20 3.84
C CYS A 88 -3.02 -16.24 3.43
N ASN A 89 -1.77 -16.68 3.56
CA ASN A 89 -0.66 -15.94 2.99
C ASN A 89 -0.72 -16.14 1.48
N ASP A 90 -0.60 -15.05 0.74
CA ASP A 90 -0.39 -15.11 -0.69
C ASP A 90 1.07 -15.58 -0.90
N ASP A 91 1.28 -16.89 -1.02
CA ASP A 91 2.60 -17.49 -1.17
C ASP A 91 2.54 -18.85 -1.90
N CYS A 92 3.70 -19.32 -2.32
CA CYS A 92 3.90 -20.66 -2.87
C CYS A 92 4.28 -21.62 -1.75
N TYR A 93 3.57 -22.74 -1.67
CA TYR A 93 3.77 -23.77 -0.66
C TYR A 93 4.30 -25.04 -1.31
N CYS A 94 5.23 -25.73 -0.64
CA CYS A 94 5.66 -27.05 -1.08
C CYS A 94 4.46 -28.01 -1.11
N ILE A 95 4.39 -28.85 -2.14
CA ILE A 95 3.36 -29.89 -2.24
C ILE A 95 3.59 -30.97 -1.17
N SER A 96 2.59 -31.81 -0.93
CA SER A 96 2.68 -32.89 0.08
C SER A 96 3.88 -33.81 -0.18
N GLY A 97 4.63 -34.12 0.88
CA GLY A 97 5.86 -34.93 0.83
C GLY A 97 7.14 -34.16 0.50
N TYR A 98 7.05 -32.84 0.34
CA TYR A 98 8.19 -31.96 0.07
C TYR A 98 8.31 -30.87 1.13
N ALA A 99 9.55 -30.53 1.48
CA ALA A 99 9.88 -29.43 2.39
C ALA A 99 10.91 -28.49 1.74
N ARG A 100 10.84 -27.22 2.12
CA ARG A 100 11.73 -26.19 1.58
C ARG A 100 13.10 -26.27 2.25
N ASP A 101 14.14 -26.36 1.44
CA ASP A 101 15.54 -26.31 1.90
C ASP A 101 16.02 -24.87 2.13
N CYS A 102 17.24 -24.72 2.64
CA CYS A 102 17.86 -23.40 2.85
C CYS A 102 18.17 -22.63 1.55
N ASN A 103 18.13 -23.29 0.39
CA ASN A 103 18.25 -22.67 -0.92
C ASN A 103 16.89 -22.21 -1.47
N GLY A 104 15.82 -22.39 -0.70
CA GLY A 104 14.46 -22.01 -1.08
C GLY A 104 13.83 -22.92 -2.14
N ARG A 105 14.24 -24.19 -2.22
CA ARG A 105 13.69 -25.21 -3.12
C ARG A 105 12.92 -26.25 -2.32
N CYS A 106 11.76 -26.66 -2.83
CA CYS A 106 11.05 -27.81 -2.28
C CYS A 106 11.76 -29.10 -2.73
N ILE A 107 12.25 -29.87 -1.76
CA ILE A 107 12.89 -31.17 -1.96
C ILE A 107 12.09 -32.25 -1.21
N PRO A 108 12.20 -33.54 -1.58
CA PRO A 108 11.59 -34.62 -0.81
C PRO A 108 11.95 -34.49 0.67
N GLU A 109 10.99 -34.68 1.57
CA GLU A 109 11.23 -34.57 3.02
C GLU A 109 12.33 -35.54 3.49
N GLU A 110 12.47 -36.69 2.82
CA GLU A 110 13.53 -37.68 3.07
C GLU A 110 14.95 -37.19 2.74
N ASP A 111 15.08 -36.19 1.86
CA ASP A 111 16.35 -35.57 1.48
C ASP A 111 16.73 -34.41 2.43
N CYS A 112 15.86 -34.04 3.38
CA CYS A 112 16.22 -33.05 4.39
C CYS A 112 17.38 -33.57 5.25
N SER A 113 18.42 -32.76 5.42
CA SER A 113 19.51 -33.09 6.34
C SER A 113 18.97 -33.21 7.78
N PRO A 114 19.47 -34.17 8.57
CA PRO A 114 19.06 -34.30 9.97
C PRO A 114 19.35 -33.00 10.72
N LYS A 115 18.42 -32.62 11.61
CA LYS A 115 18.56 -31.45 12.47
C LYS A 115 19.86 -31.60 13.28
N LYS A 116 20.72 -30.58 13.22
CA LYS A 116 21.92 -30.49 14.06
C LYS A 116 21.57 -30.09 15.47
#